data_AF-A0A8J3ZEU0-F1
#
_entry.id   AF-A0A8J3ZEU0-F1
#
_cell.length_a   1.000
_cell.length_b   1.000
_cell.length_c   1.000
_cell.angle_alpha   90.00
_cell.angle_beta   90.00
_cell.angle_gamma   90.00
#
_symmetry.space_group_name_H-M   'P 1'
#
loop_
_entity.id
_entity.type
_entity.pdbx_description
1 polymer ?
#
loop_
_entity_poly.entity_id
_entity_poly.type
_entity_poly.pdbx_seq_one_letter_code
_entity_poly.pdbx_strand_id
1 'polypeptide(L)'
;MYDPGMSADPGLREARRRYVKALDDLRRARQRFVDARVPMDLADREPPRWTPEQHAAVTTYANAWAWFVGANESYWHERDKG
;
A
#
# COMPACT_ATOMS: atom_id res chain seq x y z
N MET A 1 19.60 -30.13 14.88
CA MET A 1 18.42 -29.24 14.91
C MET A 1 18.42 -28.44 13.63
N TYR A 2 17.41 -28.66 12.80
CA TYR A 2 17.17 -27.93 11.55
C TYR A 2 16.13 -26.86 11.87
N ASP A 3 16.43 -25.59 11.61
CA ASP A 3 15.50 -24.47 11.77
C ASP A 3 14.72 -24.31 10.45
N PRO A 4 13.42 -24.69 10.37
CA PRO A 4 12.67 -24.69 9.13
C PRO A 4 12.03 -23.33 8.81
N GLY A 5 12.38 -22.26 9.54
CA GLY A 5 11.68 -20.97 9.46
C GLY A 5 12.27 -19.92 8.52
N MET A 6 13.44 -20.15 7.93
CA MET A 6 14.06 -19.21 6.99
C MET A 6 13.99 -19.76 5.57
N SER A 7 13.09 -19.22 4.75
CA SER A 7 13.25 -19.34 3.30
C SER A 7 14.68 -18.89 2.95
N ALA A 8 15.49 -19.82 2.46
CA ALA A 8 16.89 -19.58 2.11
C ALA A 8 17.03 -18.61 0.93
N ASP A 9 15.93 -18.28 0.25
CA ASP A 9 15.90 -17.41 -0.90
C ASP A 9 16.02 -15.92 -0.51
N PRO A 10 17.16 -15.25 -0.83
CA PRO A 10 17.31 -13.82 -0.60
C PRO A 10 16.29 -12.96 -1.37
N GLY A 11 15.78 -13.42 -2.51
CA GLY A 11 14.74 -12.77 -3.30
C GLY A 11 13.41 -12.70 -2.55
N LEU A 12 12.96 -13.81 -1.97
CA LEU A 12 11.73 -13.86 -1.20
C LEU A 12 11.80 -13.00 0.08
N ARG A 13 12.96 -12.96 0.76
CA ARG A 13 13.15 -12.08 1.93
C ARG A 13 13.05 -10.61 1.58
N GLU A 14 13.65 -10.20 0.46
CA GLU A 14 13.59 -8.82 0.00
C GLU A 14 12.18 -8.44 -0.47
N ALA A 15 11.52 -9.33 -1.22
CA ALA A 15 10.14 -9.12 -1.64
C ALA A 15 9.19 -8.99 -0.44
N ARG A 16 9.37 -9.82 0.60
CA ARG A 16 8.63 -9.71 1.86
C ARG A 16 8.87 -8.37 2.57
N ARG A 17 10.12 -7.89 2.63
CA ARG A 17 10.43 -6.59 3.24
C ARG A 17 9.72 -5.44 2.52
N ARG A 18 9.76 -5.44 1.18
CA ARG A 18 9.08 -4.43 0.35
C ARG A 18 7.57 -4.48 0.53
N TYR A 19 6.99 -5.68 0.55
CA TYR A 19 5.57 -5.89 0.81
C TYR A 19 5.13 -5.33 2.17
N VAL A 20 5.83 -5.69 3.26
CA VAL A 20 5.50 -5.21 4.62
C VAL A 20 5.61 -3.69 4.70
N LYS A 21 6.67 -3.10 4.14
CA LYS A 21 6.83 -1.65 4.10
C LYS A 21 5.69 -0.97 3.33
N ALA A 22 5.34 -1.47 2.15
CA ALA A 22 4.28 -0.89 1.32
C ALA A 22 2.90 -1.01 2.01
N LEU A 23 2.65 -2.11 2.73
CA LEU A 23 1.44 -2.28 3.54
C LEU A 23 1.36 -1.25 4.68
N ASP A 24 2.46 -1.00 5.38
CA ASP A 24 2.50 -0.01 6.46
C ASP A 24 2.36 1.43 5.92
N ASP A 25 2.98 1.73 4.77
CA ASP A 25 2.81 3.02 4.09
C ASP A 25 1.35 3.22 3.65
N LEU A 26 0.70 2.20 3.12
CA LEU A 26 -0.72 2.22 2.75
C LEU A 26 -1.63 2.45 3.97
N ARG A 27 -1.37 1.79 5.10
CA ARG A 27 -2.13 2.01 6.35
C ARG A 27 -2.03 3.45 6.83
N ARG A 28 -0.83 4.04 6.81
CA ARG A 28 -0.62 5.45 7.18
C ARG A 28 -1.32 6.40 6.21
N ALA A 29 -1.25 6.13 4.91
CA ALA A 29 -1.93 6.93 3.90
C ALA A 29 -3.45 6.86 4.06
N ARG A 30 -3.99 5.67 4.38
CA ARG A 30 -5.42 5.48 4.69
C ARG A 30 -5.84 6.29 5.91
N GLN A 31 -5.03 6.31 6.96
CA GLN A 31 -5.32 7.11 8.15
C GLN A 31 -5.42 8.60 7.79
N ARG A 32 -4.45 9.13 7.02
CA ARG A 32 -4.49 10.53 6.55
C ARG A 32 -5.72 10.84 5.71
N PHE A 33 -6.12 9.90 4.84
CA PHE A 33 -7.34 10.04 4.06
C PHE A 33 -8.59 10.18 4.95
N VAL A 34 -8.69 9.38 6.01
CA VAL A 34 -9.78 9.46 6.99
C VAL A 34 -9.71 10.76 7.79
N ASP A 35 -8.53 11.15 8.26
CA ASP A 35 -8.32 12.35 9.07
C ASP A 35 -8.66 13.63 8.29
N ALA A 36 -8.32 13.67 7.00
CA ALA A 36 -8.66 14.75 6.08
C ALA A 36 -10.16 14.80 5.72
N ARG A 37 -10.96 13.85 6.21
CA ARG A 37 -12.41 13.75 5.97
C ARG A 37 -12.75 13.83 4.48
N VAL A 38 -12.01 13.09 3.64
CA VAL A 38 -12.26 13.08 2.20
C VAL A 38 -13.66 12.52 1.93
N PRO A 39 -14.53 13.25 1.21
CA PRO A 39 -15.87 12.77 0.88
C PRO A 39 -15.78 11.57 -0.09
N MET A 40 -16.45 10.47 0.26
CA MET A 40 -16.49 9.23 -0.53
C MET A 40 -17.64 9.19 -1.54
N ASP A 41 -18.64 10.05 -1.38
CA ASP A 41 -19.80 10.13 -2.26
C ASP A 41 -19.63 11.28 -3.26
N LEU A 42 -19.07 10.94 -4.41
CA LEU A 42 -18.77 11.88 -5.50
C LEU A 42 -19.60 11.61 -6.76
N ALA A 43 -20.55 10.68 -6.70
CA ALA A 43 -21.14 10.08 -7.89
C ALA A 43 -21.98 11.07 -8.71
N ASP A 44 -22.60 12.10 -8.09
CA ASP A 44 -23.62 12.94 -8.76
C ASP A 44 -23.57 14.43 -8.39
N ARG A 45 -22.44 14.96 -7.92
CA ARG A 45 -22.30 16.39 -7.61
C ARG A 45 -21.13 17.00 -8.37
N GLU A 46 -21.19 18.33 -8.60
CA GLU A 46 -20.06 19.13 -9.08
C GLU A 46 -18.75 18.63 -8.44
N PRO A 47 -17.63 18.64 -9.19
CA PRO A 47 -16.36 18.17 -8.66
C PRO A 47 -16.16 18.80 -7.28
N PRO A 48 -16.01 17.98 -6.23
CA PRO A 48 -15.96 18.46 -4.87
C PRO A 48 -14.85 19.51 -4.78
N ARG A 49 -15.15 20.69 -4.22
CA ARG A 49 -14.09 21.66 -3.89
C ARG A 49 -13.27 21.08 -2.74
N TRP A 50 -12.28 20.26 -3.10
CA TRP A 50 -11.36 19.68 -2.14
C TRP A 50 -10.48 20.76 -1.55
N THR A 51 -10.24 20.64 -0.24
CA THR A 51 -9.17 21.40 0.39
C THR A 51 -7.82 20.88 -0.11
N PRO A 52 -6.74 21.69 -0.05
CA PRO A 52 -5.40 21.21 -0.35
C PRO A 52 -5.01 19.96 0.45
N GLU A 53 -5.47 19.86 1.69
CA GLU A 53 -5.25 18.70 2.56
C GLU A 53 -5.95 17.44 2.05
N GLN A 54 -7.22 17.55 1.64
CA GLN A 54 -7.96 16.44 1.03
C GLN A 54 -7.29 15.98 -0.27
N HIS A 55 -6.88 16.92 -1.13
CA HIS A 55 -6.17 16.60 -2.37
C HIS A 55 -4.84 15.87 -2.08
N ALA A 56 -4.07 16.35 -1.09
CA ALA A 56 -2.84 15.70 -0.68
C ALA A 56 -3.08 14.30 -0.11
N ALA A 57 -4.14 14.11 0.68
CA ALA A 57 -4.49 12.83 1.27
C ALA A 57 -4.91 11.80 0.21
N VAL A 58 -5.74 12.18 -0.75
CA VAL A 58 -6.13 11.35 -1.91
C VAL A 58 -4.90 10.95 -2.71
N THR A 59 -4.05 11.92 -3.06
CA THR A 59 -2.83 11.67 -3.85
C THR A 59 -1.87 10.73 -3.11
N THR A 60 -1.68 10.94 -1.81
CA THR A 60 -0.82 10.10 -0.97
C THR A 60 -1.36 8.68 -0.89
N TYR A 61 -2.68 8.51 -0.72
CA TYR A 61 -3.33 7.21 -0.69
C TYR A 61 -3.22 6.47 -2.03
N ALA A 62 -3.49 7.15 -3.14
CA ALA A 62 -3.38 6.58 -4.49
C ALA A 62 -1.94 6.10 -4.79
N ASN A 63 -0.94 6.91 -4.45
CA ASN A 63 0.46 6.53 -4.61
C ASN A 63 0.83 5.32 -3.74
N ALA A 64 0.44 5.31 -2.46
CA ALA A 64 0.71 4.20 -1.56
C ALA A 64 0.04 2.89 -2.03
N TRP A 65 -1.16 2.98 -2.60
CA TRP A 65 -1.86 1.85 -3.21
C TRP A 65 -1.09 1.28 -4.40
N ALA A 66 -0.62 2.12 -5.32
CA ALA A 66 0.16 1.68 -6.47
C ALA A 66 1.45 0.95 -6.05
N TRP A 67 2.17 1.48 -5.04
CA TRP A 67 3.35 0.82 -4.48
C TRP A 67 3.02 -0.52 -3.82
N PHE A 68 1.90 -0.59 -3.09
CA PHE A 68 1.44 -1.83 -2.46
C PHE A 68 1.12 -2.90 -3.50
N VAL A 69 0.40 -2.57 -4.57
CA VAL A 69 0.06 -3.54 -5.63
C VAL A 69 1.33 -4.16 -6.23
N GLY A 70 2.30 -3.34 -6.65
CA GLY A 70 3.55 -3.84 -7.23
C GLY A 70 4.38 -4.67 -6.24
N ALA A 71 4.41 -4.28 -4.95
CA ALA A 71 5.10 -5.05 -3.92
C ALA A 71 4.40 -6.38 -3.59
N ASN A 72 3.07 -6.40 -3.62
CA ASN A 72 2.25 -7.59 -3.43
C ASN A 72 2.47 -8.59 -4.57
N GLU A 73 2.37 -8.15 -5.82
CA GLU A 73 2.65 -8.98 -7.01
C GLU A 73 4.06 -9.58 -6.95
N SER A 74 5.07 -8.77 -6.62
CA SER A 74 6.45 -9.23 -6.48
C SER A 74 6.60 -10.29 -5.38
N TYR A 75 5.93 -10.10 -4.24
CA TYR A 75 5.99 -11.05 -3.12
C TYR A 75 5.37 -12.41 -3.47
N TRP A 76 4.18 -12.41 -4.09
CA TRP A 76 3.52 -13.65 -4.49
C TRP A 76 4.30 -14.37 -5.60
N HIS A 77 4.83 -13.63 -6.57
CA HIS A 77 5.70 -14.20 -7.60
C HIS A 77 6.95 -14.88 -7.03
N GLU A 78 7.65 -14.25 -6.08
CA GLU A 78 8.81 -14.89 -5.43
C GLU A 78 8.42 -16.03 -4.49
N ARG A 79 7.22 -15.99 -3.91
CA ARG A 79 6.71 -17.07 -3.06
C ARG A 79 6.37 -18.32 -3.87
N ASP A 80 5.81 -18.17 -5.06
CA ASP A 80 5.36 -19.28 -5.89
C ASP A 80 6.51 -19.96 -6.67
N LYS A 81 7.70 -19.34 -6.70
CA LYS A 81 8.93 -19.90 -7.31
C LYS A 81 9.69 -20.88 -6.42
N GLY A 82 9.55 -20.78 -5.10
CA GLY A 82 10.34 -21.51 -4.09
C GLY A 82 9.54 -22.60 -3.39
#